data_AF-A0A974AXH3-F1
#
_entry.id   AF-A0A974AXH3-F1
#
_cell.length_a   1.000
_cell.length_b   1.000
_cell.length_c   1.000
_cell.angle_alpha   90.00
_cell.angle_beta   90.00
_cell.angle_gamma   90.00
#
_symmetry.space_group_name_H-M   'P 1'
#
loop_
_entity.id
_entity.type
_entity.pdbx_description
1 polymer ?
#
loop_
_entity_poly.entity_id
_entity_poly.type
_entity_poly.pdbx_seq_one_letter_code
_entity_poly.pdbx_strand_id
1 'polypeptide(L)' 'MGLFSRKSEPKGYQPTNAEIQDAAEKLNQGSHHAAWDLTLHSGDYSRQTAMRILGASVQDED' A
#
# COMPACT_ATOMS: atom_id res chain seq x y z
N MET A 1 -33.05 -12.51 -17.05
CA MET A 1 -32.15 -11.34 -17.00
C MET A 1 -31.14 -11.61 -15.89
N GLY A 2 -29.93 -12.05 -16.23
CA GLY A 2 -28.89 -12.34 -15.24
C GLY A 2 -28.49 -11.06 -14.53
N LEU A 3 -28.79 -10.97 -13.23
CA LEU A 3 -28.34 -9.90 -12.38
C LEU A 3 -26.84 -10.06 -12.15
N PHE A 4 -26.04 -9.69 -13.15
CA PHE A 4 -24.62 -9.47 -12.95
C PHE A 4 -24.49 -8.21 -12.09
N SER A 5 -24.44 -8.41 -10.77
CA SER A 5 -24.02 -7.39 -9.83
C SER A 5 -22.59 -6.99 -10.22
N ARG A 6 -22.45 -5.81 -10.84
CA ARG A 6 -21.14 -5.16 -10.99
C ARG A 6 -20.57 -5.07 -9.58
N LYS A 7 -19.55 -5.86 -9.27
CA LYS A 7 -18.79 -5.74 -8.03
C LYS A 7 -18.40 -4.26 -7.93
N SER A 8 -18.70 -3.61 -6.80
CA SER A 8 -18.26 -2.23 -6.56
C SER A 8 -16.77 -2.15 -6.88
N GLU A 9 -16.41 -1.25 -7.79
CA GLU A 9 -15.01 -0.99 -8.07
C GLU A 9 -14.34 -0.56 -6.77
N PRO A 10 -13.17 -1.14 -6.42
CA PRO A 10 -12.43 -0.73 -5.24
C PRO A 10 -12.15 0.78 -5.31
N LYS A 11 -12.53 1.49 -4.26
CA LYS A 11 -12.32 2.92 -4.10
C LYS A 11 -11.08 3.15 -3.25
N GLY A 12 -10.08 3.79 -3.82
CA GLY A 12 -8.88 4.13 -3.10
C GLY A 12 -7.77 4.57 -4.03
N TYR A 13 -6.74 5.16 -3.44
CA TYR A 13 -5.50 5.43 -4.16
C TYR A 13 -4.70 4.12 -4.28
N GLN A 14 -4.22 3.80 -5.47
CA GLN A 14 -3.28 2.69 -5.63
C GLN A 14 -1.86 3.26 -5.69
N PRO A 15 -1.08 3.18 -4.60
CA PRO A 15 0.25 3.74 -4.58
C PRO A 15 1.18 3.03 -5.55
N THR A 16 2.01 3.84 -6.18
CA THR A 16 3.02 3.43 -7.15
C THR A 16 4.16 2.68 -6.47
N ASN A 17 4.98 1.98 -7.26
CA ASN A 17 6.14 1.27 -6.72
C ASN A 17 7.15 2.22 -6.06
N ALA A 18 7.31 3.43 -6.60
CA ALA A 18 8.23 4.43 -6.06
C ALA A 18 7.79 4.92 -4.67
N GLU A 19 6.49 5.17 -4.47
CA GLU A 19 5.96 5.58 -3.16
C GLU A 19 6.05 4.46 -2.11
N ILE A 20 5.88 3.21 -2.55
CA ILE A 20 6.02 2.05 -1.68
C ILE A 20 7.48 1.89 -1.23
N GLN A 21 8.45 2.12 -2.13
CA GLN A 21 9.87 2.10 -1.80
C GLN A 21 10.24 3.24 -0.86
N ASP A 22 9.82 4.48 -1.14
CA ASP A 22 10.05 5.63 -0.28
C ASP A 22 9.44 5.43 1.12
N ALA A 23 8.23 4.86 1.21
CA ALA A 23 7.60 4.52 2.49
C ALA A 23 8.35 3.39 3.23
N ALA A 24 8.89 2.41 2.50
CA ALA A 24 9.68 1.32 3.07
C ALA A 24 11.04 1.80 3.60
N GLU A 25 11.76 2.63 2.84
CA GLU A 25 13.01 3.26 3.27
C GLU A 25 12.79 4.10 4.53
N LYS A 26 11.73 4.92 4.55
CA LYS A 26 11.35 5.71 5.73
C LYS A 26 10.98 4.82 6.92
N LEU A 27 10.30 3.69 6.69
CA LEU A 27 9.99 2.72 7.73
C LEU A 27 11.27 2.11 8.30
N ASN A 28 12.24 1.76 7.46
CA ASN A 28 13.57 1.25 7.86
C ASN A 28 14.40 2.30 8.62
N GLN A 29 14.22 3.58 8.31
CA GLN A 29 14.79 4.70 9.06
C GLN A 29 14.07 4.96 10.40
N GLY A 30 13.05 4.17 10.76
CA GLY A 30 12.28 4.29 12.00
C GLY A 30 11.09 5.25 11.91
N SER A 31 10.72 5.71 10.71
CA SER A 31 9.56 6.58 10.50
C SER A 31 8.31 5.78 10.14
N HIS A 32 7.53 5.42 11.16
CA HIS A 32 6.30 4.66 11.03
C HIS A 32 5.16 5.43 10.34
N HIS A 33 5.20 6.77 10.40
CA HIS A 33 4.15 7.64 9.86
C HIS A 33 4.05 7.56 8.33
N ALA A 34 5.17 7.47 7.61
CA ALA A 34 5.15 7.44 6.15
C ALA A 34 4.42 6.21 5.59
N ALA A 35 4.66 5.04 6.19
CA ALA A 35 3.96 3.81 5.83
C ALA A 35 2.48 3.84 6.23
N TRP A 36 2.16 4.42 7.39
CA TRP A 36 0.80 4.56 7.89
C TRP A 36 -0.04 5.52 7.04
N ASP A 37 0.49 6.69 6.70
CA ASP A 37 -0.22 7.70 5.91
C ASP A 37 -0.51 7.19 4.50
N LEU A 38 0.46 6.47 3.90
CA LEU A 38 0.30 5.86 2.59
C LEU A 38 -0.78 4.77 2.62
N THR A 39 -0.78 3.91 3.64
CA THR A 39 -1.81 2.87 3.80
C THR A 39 -3.19 3.43 4.09
N LEU A 40 -3.29 4.55 4.82
CA LEU A 40 -4.56 5.22 5.07
C LEU A 40 -5.13 5.85 3.79
N HIS A 41 -4.27 6.48 2.98
CA HIS A 41 -4.66 7.05 1.67
C HIS A 41 -5.11 5.99 0.66
N SER A 42 -4.61 4.76 0.80
CA SER A 42 -4.94 3.66 -0.10
C SER A 42 -6.40 3.20 -0.06
N GLY A 43 -7.16 3.53 0.99
CA GLY A 43 -8.56 3.10 1.13
C GLY A 43 -8.72 1.59 1.03
N ASP A 44 -9.46 1.13 0.00
CA ASP A 44 -9.69 -0.31 -0.25
C ASP A 44 -8.40 -1.08 -0.57
N TYR A 45 -7.33 -0.41 -1.00
CA TYR A 45 -6.01 -1.01 -1.24
C TYR A 45 -5.12 -1.04 0.01
N SER A 46 -5.55 -0.50 1.16
CA SER A 46 -4.76 -0.38 2.40
C SER A 46 -4.03 -1.65 2.79
N ARG A 47 -4.71 -2.80 2.81
CA ARG A 47 -4.09 -4.10 3.15
C ARG A 47 -3.03 -4.52 2.14
N GLN A 48 -3.28 -4.31 0.85
CA GLN A 48 -2.30 -4.63 -0.20
C GLN A 48 -1.10 -3.68 -0.11
N THR A 49 -1.33 -2.39 0.07
CA THR A 49 -0.28 -1.39 0.26
C THR A 49 0.59 -1.71 1.47
N ALA A 50 0.00 -2.06 2.62
CA ALA A 50 0.74 -2.42 3.82
C ALA A 50 1.68 -3.60 3.57
N MET A 51 1.17 -4.66 2.94
CA MET A 51 1.96 -5.86 2.61
C MET A 51 3.11 -5.54 1.65
N ARG A 52 2.89 -4.64 0.69
CA ARG A 52 3.93 -4.25 -0.28
C ARG A 52 5.01 -3.39 0.36
N ILE A 53 4.65 -2.47 1.27
CA ILE A 53 5.61 -1.66 2.03
C ILE A 53 6.45 -2.56 2.94
N LEU A 54 5.81 -3.47 3.68
CA LEU A 54 6.50 -4.43 4.55
C LEU A 54 7.40 -5.39 3.77
N GLY A 55 6.98 -5.80 2.57
CA GLY A 55 7.80 -6.63 1.70
C GLY A 55 9.04 -5.88 1.18
N ALA A 56 8.86 -4.61 0.80
CA ALA A 56 9.95 -3.76 0.34
C ALA A 56 10.92 -3.39 1.47
N SER A 57 10.44 -3.23 2.71
CA SER A 57 11.30 -2.86 3.84
C SER A 57 12.23 -3.99 4.28
N VAL A 58 11.92 -5.25 3.99
CA VAL A 58 12.76 -6.41 4.35
C VAL A 58 13.78 -6.74 3.25
N GLN A 59 13.58 -6.29 2.01
CA GLN A 59 14.46 -6.60 0.87
C GLN A 59 15.76 -5.77 0.81
N ASP A 60 16.06 -4.96 1.82
CA ASP A 60 17.31 -4.17 1.92
C ASP A 60 18.55 -5.00 2.34
N GLU A 61 18.43 -6.33 2.49
CA GLU A 61 19.57 -7.23 2.75
C GLU A 61 19.99 -8.00 1.47
N ASP A 62 20.74 -7.33 0.58
CA ASP A 62 21.60 -7.96 -0.46
C ASP A 62 23.06 -7.49 -0.31
#